data_AF-A0A6H1NIW7-F1
#
_entry.id   AF-A0A6H1NIW7-F1
#
_cell.length_a   1.000
_cell.length_b   1.000
_cell.length_c   1.000
_cell.angle_alpha   90.00
_cell.angle_beta   90.00
_cell.angle_gamma   90.00
#
_symmetry.space_group_name_H-M   'P 1'
#
loop_
_entity.id
_entity.type
_entity.pdbx_description
1 polymer ?
#
loop_
_entity_poly.entity_id
_entity_poly.type
_entity_poly.pdbx_seq_one_letter_code
_entity_poly.pdbx_strand_id
1 'polypeptide(L)' 'MLLAGATPHLLGWFMLTATGIPIGDAVIVLRSNGPRAAVYGIHGGTAVGLLTISVLPLIA' A
#
# COMPACT_ATOMS: atom_id res chain seq x y z
N MET A 1 -6.89 3.41 16.95
CA MET A 1 -6.04 4.27 17.79
C MET A 1 -4.55 3.85 17.75
N LEU A 2 -4.02 3.33 16.63
CA LEU A 2 -2.58 2.99 16.52
C LEU A 2 -1.69 4.23 16.24
N LEU A 3 -2.24 5.24 15.57
CA LEU A 3 -1.49 6.38 15.05
C LEU A 3 -1.43 7.59 15.99
N ALA A 4 -2.22 7.61 17.06
CA ALA A 4 -2.22 8.72 18.01
C ALA A 4 -0.91 8.68 18.82
N GLY A 5 -0.01 9.64 18.56
CA GLY A 5 1.32 9.70 19.18
C GLY A 5 2.38 8.80 18.50
N ALA A 6 2.10 8.25 17.32
CA ALA A 6 3.07 7.42 16.59
C ALA A 6 4.27 8.24 16.11
N THR A 7 5.46 7.65 16.17
CA THR A 7 6.66 8.24 15.56
C THR A 7 6.54 8.21 14.03
N PRO A 8 7.24 9.11 13.30
CA PRO A 8 7.33 9.04 11.85
C PRO A 8 7.73 7.64 11.37
N HIS A 9 8.77 7.07 11.97
CA HIS A 9 9.24 5.74 11.61
C HIS A 9 8.16 4.63 11.78
N LEU A 10 7.36 4.68 12.86
CA LEU A 10 6.26 3.73 13.05
C LEU A 10 5.19 3.89 11.96
N LEU A 11 4.84 5.13 11.60
CA LEU A 11 3.93 5.41 10.48
C LEU A 11 4.50 4.90 9.15
N GLY A 12 5.81 5.05 8.93
CA GLY A 12 6.50 4.54 7.75
C GLY A 12 6.42 3.03 7.61
N TRP A 13 6.74 2.29 8.66
CA TRP A 13 6.60 0.83 8.67
C TRP A 13 5.15 0.37 8.53
N PHE A 14 4.21 1.11 9.14
CA PHE A 14 2.78 0.83 8.97
C PHE A 14 2.34 0.98 7.51
N MET A 15 2.69 2.09 6.86
CA MET A 15 2.37 2.33 5.44
C MET A 15 3.06 1.31 4.52
N LEU A 16 4.33 0.99 4.78
CA LEU A 16 5.06 -0.03 4.03
C LEU A 16 4.37 -1.39 4.14
N THR A 17 3.97 -1.80 5.35
CA THR A 17 3.23 -3.05 5.55
C THR A 17 1.87 -3.00 4.86
N ALA A 18 1.16 -1.87 4.96
CA ALA A 18 -0.14 -1.67 4.33
C ALA A 18 -0.09 -1.75 2.80
N THR A 19 1.08 -1.52 2.17
CA THR A 19 1.30 -1.74 0.73
C THR A 19 0.96 -3.19 0.32
N GLY A 20 1.09 -4.16 1.23
CA GLY A 20 0.69 -5.54 0.98
C GLY A 20 -0.80 -5.72 0.67
N ILE A 21 -1.67 -4.85 1.16
CA ILE A 21 -3.13 -4.93 0.94
C ILE A 21 -3.49 -4.75 -0.55
N PRO A 22 -3.17 -3.63 -1.22
CA PRO A 22 -3.48 -3.49 -2.63
C PRO A 22 -2.69 -4.48 -3.50
N ILE A 23 -1.53 -4.98 -3.07
CA ILE A 23 -0.85 -6.09 -3.77
C ILE A 23 -1.70 -7.37 -3.70
N GLY A 24 -2.18 -7.72 -2.51
CA GLY A 24 -3.08 -8.86 -2.31
C GLY A 24 -4.35 -8.72 -3.13
N ASP A 25 -4.98 -7.55 -3.12
CA ASP A 25 -6.17 -7.27 -3.91
C ASP A 25 -5.90 -7.39 -5.42
N ALA A 26 -4.77 -6.86 -5.91
CA ALA A 26 -4.36 -7.01 -7.31
C ALA A 26 -4.24 -8.48 -7.70
N VAL A 27 -3.63 -9.29 -6.84
CA VAL A 27 -3.48 -10.74 -7.05
C VAL A 27 -4.84 -11.44 -7.05
N ILE A 28 -5.74 -11.09 -6.14
CA ILE A 28 -7.10 -11.64 -6.08
C ILE A 28 -7.85 -11.32 -7.38
N VAL A 29 -7.89 -10.04 -7.77
CA VAL A 29 -8.58 -9.61 -9.00
C VAL A 29 -8.00 -10.31 -10.22
N LEU A 30 -6.67 -10.42 -10.31
CA LEU A 30 -6.01 -11.11 -11.42
C LEU A 30 -6.38 -12.61 -11.46
N ARG A 31 -6.36 -13.30 -10.33
CA ARG A 31 -6.71 -14.73 -10.22
C ARG A 31 -8.19 -15.00 -10.49
N SER A 32 -9.05 -14.02 -10.25
CA SER A 32 -10.48 -14.09 -10.53
C SER A 32 -10.86 -13.67 -11.96
N ASN A 33 -9.90 -13.52 -12.88
CA ASN A 33 -10.12 -12.99 -14.25
C ASN A 33 -10.81 -11.61 -14.26
N GLY A 34 -10.56 -10.79 -13.25
CA GLY A 34 -11.10 -9.45 -13.15
C GLY A 34 -10.46 -8.46 -14.14
N PRO A 35 -10.98 -7.23 -14.24
CA PRO A 35 -10.50 -6.24 -15.21
C PRO A 35 -9.02 -5.88 -14.99
N ARG A 36 -8.22 -5.91 -16.07
CA ARG A 36 -6.80 -5.50 -16.01
C ARG A 36 -6.62 -4.05 -15.57
N ALA A 37 -7.59 -3.19 -15.87
CA ALA A 37 -7.61 -1.81 -15.38
C ALA A 37 -7.68 -1.73 -13.85
N ALA A 38 -8.39 -2.65 -13.18
CA ALA A 38 -8.42 -2.72 -11.73
C ALA A 38 -7.11 -3.28 -11.16
N VAL A 39 -6.53 -4.33 -11.78
CA VAL A 39 -5.25 -4.93 -11.35
C VAL A 39 -4.11 -3.90 -11.39
N TYR A 40 -3.90 -3.26 -12.55
CA TYR A 40 -2.73 -2.41 -12.76
C TYR A 40 -2.99 -0.93 -12.47
N GLY A 41 -4.20 -0.44 -12.72
CA GLY A 41 -4.56 0.95 -12.47
C GLY A 41 -4.88 1.20 -11.00
N ILE A 42 -5.95 0.58 -10.51
CA ILE A 42 -6.45 0.83 -9.14
C ILE A 42 -5.50 0.21 -8.11
N HIS A 43 -5.33 -1.11 -8.12
CA HIS A 43 -4.57 -1.79 -7.09
C HIS A 43 -3.05 -1.57 -7.26
N GLY A 44 -2.52 -1.78 -8.46
CA GLY A 44 -1.12 -1.50 -8.78
C GLY A 44 -0.73 -0.05 -8.50
N GLY A 45 -1.54 0.91 -8.96
CA GLY A 45 -1.31 2.34 -8.68
C GLY A 45 -1.37 2.67 -7.18
N THR A 46 -2.33 2.11 -6.45
CA THR A 46 -2.43 2.30 -4.99
C THR A 46 -1.23 1.70 -4.27
N ALA A 47 -0.74 0.52 -4.69
CA ALA A 47 0.45 -0.10 -4.11
C ALA A 47 1.70 0.77 -4.32
N VAL A 48 1.91 1.28 -5.54
CA VAL A 48 3.03 2.21 -5.83
C VAL A 48 2.89 3.50 -5.02
N GLY A 49 1.68 4.04 -4.91
CA GLY A 49 1.39 5.23 -4.11
C GLY A 49 1.75 5.03 -2.63
N LEU A 50 1.26 3.95 -2.01
CA LEU A 50 1.56 3.61 -0.61
C LEU A 50 3.05 3.39 -0.36
N LEU A 51 3.71 2.67 -1.26
CA LEU A 51 5.16 2.47 -1.19
C LEU A 51 5.90 3.81 -1.23
N THR A 52 5.52 4.70 -2.15
CA THR A 52 6.14 6.01 -2.32
C THR A 52 5.97 6.89 -1.07
N ILE A 53 4.74 6.99 -0.55
CA ILE A 53 4.48 7.85 0.62
C ILE A 53 5.07 7.29 1.92
N SER A 54 5.37 5.98 1.98
CA SER A 54 6.03 5.38 3.15
C SER A 54 7.48 5.82 3.34
N VAL A 55 8.15 6.29 2.27
CA VAL A 55 9.58 6.62 2.30
C VAL A 55 9.88 7.79 3.24
N LEU A 56 9.14 8.88 3.13
CA LEU A 56 9.37 10.08 3.94
C LEU A 56 9.33 9.76 5.45
N PRO A 57 8.28 9.14 6.01
CA PRO A 57 8.26 8.79 7.43
C PRO A 57 9.33 7.76 7.84
N LEU A 58 9.87 6.95 6.93
CA LEU A 58 10.97 6.01 7.22
C LEU A 58 12.33 6.71 7.38
N ILE A 59 12.51 7.89 6.79
CA ILE A 59 13.78 8.63 6.78
C ILE A 59 13.74 9.95 7.56
N ALA A 60 12.57 10.34 8.05
CA ALA A 60 12.32 11.56 8.81
C ALA A 60 12.53 11.37 10.32
#